data_AF-A0A7R9VRH0-F1
#
_entry.id   AF-A0A7R9VRH0-F1
#
_cell.length_a   1.000
_cell.length_b   1.000
_cell.length_c   1.000
_cell.angle_alpha   90.00
_cell.angle_beta   90.00
_cell.angle_gamma   90.00
#
_symmetry.space_group_name_H-M   'P 1'
#
loop_
_entity.id
_entity.type
_entity.pdbx_description
1 polymer ?
#
loop_
_entity_poly.entity_id
_entity_poly.type
_entity_poly.pdbx_seq_one_letter_code
_entity_poly.pdbx_strand_id
1 'polypeptide(L)'
;CTPVAALRCLFPAGYYSCVFLLLSGVNHALCAMPGINGWYNKQIALNSNPIRWLEYAFSASVMHVMILQLSGATQVHLLYAVFGLTMTTMTHGWLMERSNMRALPTYVLEGPSDVPQPEESDTLGSGGGKTSTGRPPVDWTPFLLGFIPHIYVWTIIACYFFRAIANRSPPAFVYVIFFIELFIDLSFAVNMMLQYVQVPGWRGYGATEFWYIVLSLTAKQLLAWINYGGTKALAP
;
A
#
# COMPACT_ATOMS: atom_id res chain seq x y z
N CYS A 1 -4.77 26.41 -28.64
CA CYS A 1 -3.78 25.53 -27.98
C CYS A 1 -4.41 24.16 -27.78
N THR A 2 -3.75 23.08 -28.21
CA THR A 2 -4.25 21.72 -27.93
C THR A 2 -4.34 21.53 -26.40
N PRO A 3 -5.34 20.79 -25.88
CA PRO A 3 -5.48 20.56 -24.45
C PRO A 3 -4.25 19.89 -23.81
N VAL A 4 -3.42 19.23 -24.61
CA VAL A 4 -2.13 18.64 -24.24
C VAL A 4 -1.08 19.70 -23.84
N ALA A 5 -1.06 20.86 -24.52
CA ALA A 5 -0.16 21.96 -24.16
C ALA A 5 -0.53 22.61 -22.81
N ALA A 6 -1.82 22.63 -22.45
CA ALA A 6 -2.28 23.11 -21.15
C ALA A 6 -1.95 22.13 -20.00
N LEU A 7 -1.98 20.82 -20.27
CA LEU A 7 -1.59 19.79 -19.30
C LEU A 7 -0.09 19.86 -18.94
N ARG A 8 0.76 20.20 -19.92
CA ARG A 8 2.21 20.39 -19.74
C ARG A 8 2.59 21.58 -18.86
N CYS A 9 1.86 22.69 -18.94
CA CYS A 9 2.20 23.91 -18.22
C CYS A 9 1.73 23.92 -16.75
N LEU A 10 0.77 23.09 -16.36
CA LEU A 10 0.18 23.16 -15.02
C LEU A 10 0.76 22.16 -14.01
N PHE A 11 1.16 20.95 -14.43
CA PHE A 11 1.67 19.94 -13.50
C PHE A 11 2.82 19.15 -14.12
N PRO A 12 4.05 19.28 -13.61
CA PRO A 12 5.15 18.44 -14.05
C PRO A 12 4.92 17.06 -13.41
N ALA A 13 4.13 16.22 -14.08
CA ALA A 13 3.77 14.88 -13.62
C ALA A 13 4.99 14.01 -13.26
N GLY A 14 6.15 14.31 -13.85
CA GLY A 14 7.43 13.69 -13.48
C GLY A 14 7.86 13.94 -12.03
N TYR A 15 7.54 15.09 -11.43
CA TYR A 15 7.89 15.36 -10.02
C TYR A 15 7.12 14.45 -9.06
N TYR A 16 5.84 14.14 -9.34
CA TYR A 16 5.08 13.16 -8.56
C TYR A 16 5.79 11.81 -8.57
N SER A 17 6.20 11.35 -9.75
CA SER A 17 6.96 10.11 -9.92
C SER A 17 8.27 10.10 -9.14
N CYS A 18 9.06 11.19 -9.21
CA CYS A 18 10.28 11.30 -8.42
C CYS A 18 10.00 11.25 -6.90
N VAL A 19 8.94 11.92 -6.43
CA VAL A 19 8.63 11.99 -4.99
C VAL A 19 8.24 10.63 -4.45
N PHE A 20 7.28 9.92 -5.04
CA PHE A 20 6.86 8.63 -4.50
C PHE A 20 7.94 7.54 -4.64
N LEU A 21 8.78 7.61 -5.68
CA LEU A 21 9.92 6.70 -5.84
C LEU A 21 11.00 6.98 -4.79
N LEU A 22 11.29 8.26 -4.53
CA LEU A 22 12.25 8.66 -3.51
C LEU A 22 11.78 8.26 -2.12
N LEU A 23 10.50 8.46 -1.79
CA LEU A 23 9.93 8.03 -0.51
C LEU A 23 10.12 6.53 -0.29
N SER A 24 9.84 5.71 -1.30
CA SER A 24 10.04 4.26 -1.22
C SER A 24 11.52 3.88 -1.13
N GLY A 25 12.39 4.52 -1.92
CA GLY A 25 13.84 4.29 -1.87
C GLY A 25 14.45 4.62 -0.52
N VAL A 26 14.08 5.77 0.06
CA VAL A 26 14.50 6.18 1.41
C VAL A 26 14.00 5.19 2.45
N ASN A 27 12.75 4.76 2.35
CA ASN A 27 12.18 3.78 3.27
C ASN A 27 12.94 2.45 3.28
N HIS A 28 13.23 1.90 2.11
CA HIS A 28 14.03 0.67 2.01
C HIS A 28 15.46 0.86 2.52
N ALA A 29 16.09 2.00 2.22
CA ALA A 29 17.41 2.33 2.74
C ALA A 29 17.43 2.45 4.27
N LEU A 30 16.39 3.05 4.87
CA LEU A 30 16.22 3.12 6.32
C LEU A 30 16.06 1.72 6.92
N CYS A 31 15.20 0.86 6.36
CA CYS A 31 15.03 -0.51 6.86
C CYS A 31 16.33 -1.35 6.77
N ALA A 32 17.22 -1.07 5.81
CA ALA A 32 18.50 -1.74 5.66
C ALA A 32 19.63 -1.15 6.53
N MET A 33 19.42 0.02 7.15
CA MET A 33 20.46 0.73 7.89
C MET A 33 20.82 0.00 9.22
N PRO A 34 22.10 -0.15 9.59
CA PRO A 34 22.53 -0.96 10.75
C PRO A 34 21.89 -0.60 12.10
N GLY A 35 21.44 0.65 12.30
CA GLY A 35 20.75 1.08 13.52
C GLY A 35 19.24 0.86 13.53
N ILE A 36 18.60 0.83 12.36
CA ILE A 36 17.14 0.72 12.21
C ILE A 36 16.74 -0.73 11.90
N ASN A 37 17.60 -1.48 11.20
CA ASN A 37 17.32 -2.84 10.78
C ASN A 37 16.98 -3.77 11.96
N GLY A 38 17.69 -3.66 13.09
CA GLY A 38 17.38 -4.45 14.29
C GLY A 38 15.99 -4.15 14.86
N TRP A 39 15.59 -2.87 14.88
CA TRP A 39 14.24 -2.49 15.29
C TRP A 39 13.18 -2.97 14.28
N TYR A 40 13.47 -2.86 12.98
CA TYR A 40 12.59 -3.33 11.92
C TYR A 40 12.33 -4.83 12.05
N ASN A 41 13.38 -5.65 12.15
CA ASN A 41 13.26 -7.10 12.32
C ASN A 41 12.46 -7.46 13.58
N LYS A 42 12.67 -6.72 14.69
CA LYS A 42 11.85 -6.90 15.90
C LYS A 42 10.37 -6.60 15.67
N GLN A 43 10.02 -5.58 14.89
CA GLN A 43 8.62 -5.30 14.54
C GLN A 43 8.02 -6.39 13.66
N ILE A 44 8.76 -6.87 12.67
CA ILE A 44 8.36 -7.99 11.79
C ILE A 44 8.07 -9.25 12.62
N ALA A 45 8.91 -9.56 13.62
CA ALA A 45 8.71 -10.67 14.55
C ALA A 45 7.42 -10.52 15.40
N LEU A 46 7.00 -9.28 15.65
CA LEU A 46 5.77 -8.93 16.37
C LEU A 46 4.55 -8.73 15.44
N ASN A 47 4.63 -9.21 14.20
CA ASN A 47 3.56 -9.13 13.20
C ASN A 47 3.11 -7.69 12.88
N SER A 48 4.05 -6.76 12.79
CA SER A 48 3.76 -5.35 12.53
C SER A 48 4.85 -4.66 11.72
N ASN A 49 4.47 -3.72 10.85
CA ASN A 49 5.40 -2.90 10.09
C ASN A 49 4.92 -1.45 9.99
N PRO A 50 5.15 -0.64 11.04
CA PRO A 50 4.73 0.77 11.05
C PRO A 50 5.44 1.63 9.99
N ILE A 51 6.68 1.31 9.63
CA ILE A 51 7.46 2.06 8.63
C ILE A 51 6.82 1.92 7.24
N ARG A 52 6.35 0.73 6.88
CA ARG A 52 5.61 0.51 5.62
C ARG A 52 4.33 1.35 5.54
N TRP A 53 3.52 1.35 6.60
CA TRP A 53 2.28 2.15 6.60
C TRP A 53 2.55 3.65 6.52
N LEU A 54 3.61 4.12 7.16
CA LEU A 54 4.04 5.51 7.05
C LEU A 54 4.46 5.85 5.61
N GLU A 55 5.29 5.02 4.98
CA GLU A 55 5.69 5.21 3.58
C GLU A 55 4.48 5.22 2.65
N TYR A 56 3.60 4.22 2.77
CA TYR A 56 2.39 4.12 1.93
C TYR A 56 1.43 5.27 2.16
N ALA A 57 1.27 5.75 3.40
CA ALA A 57 0.43 6.90 3.68
C ALA A 57 0.85 8.12 2.86
N PHE A 58 2.14 8.38 2.67
CA PHE A 58 2.60 9.49 1.85
C PHE A 58 2.67 9.13 0.36
N SER A 59 3.30 8.01 0.01
CA SER A 59 3.55 7.68 -1.40
C SER A 59 2.27 7.35 -2.15
N ALA A 60 1.37 6.51 -1.60
CA ALA A 60 0.09 6.18 -2.24
C ALA A 60 -0.79 7.43 -2.36
N SER A 61 -0.76 8.33 -1.37
CA SER A 61 -1.50 9.60 -1.44
C SER A 61 -1.00 10.50 -2.57
N VAL A 62 0.31 10.60 -2.77
CA VAL A 62 0.90 11.30 -3.92
C VAL A 62 0.51 10.62 -5.24
N MET A 63 0.50 9.28 -5.30
CA MET A 63 0.07 8.52 -6.48
C MET A 63 -1.41 8.77 -6.82
N HIS A 64 -2.33 8.71 -5.84
CA HIS A 64 -3.75 9.00 -6.07
C HIS A 64 -4.02 10.44 -6.50
N VAL A 65 -3.32 11.41 -5.92
CA VAL A 65 -3.39 12.80 -6.37
C VAL A 65 -2.94 12.94 -7.83
N MET A 66 -1.84 12.27 -8.20
CA MET A 66 -1.36 12.25 -9.58
C MET A 66 -2.38 11.63 -10.54
N ILE A 67 -2.97 10.48 -10.21
CA ILE A 67 -3.99 9.81 -11.03
C ILE A 67 -5.25 10.68 -11.18
N LEU A 68 -5.67 11.34 -10.10
CA LEU A 68 -6.78 12.29 -10.11
C LEU A 68 -6.52 13.49 -11.04
N GLN A 69 -5.31 14.05 -11.02
CA GLN A 69 -4.92 15.13 -11.92
C GLN A 69 -4.77 14.69 -13.37
N LEU A 70 -4.24 13.49 -13.62
CA LEU A 70 -4.22 12.87 -14.95
C LEU A 70 -5.65 12.68 -15.49
N SER A 71 -6.62 12.47 -14.61
CA SER A 71 -8.06 12.42 -14.92
C SER A 71 -8.70 13.80 -15.09
N GLY A 72 -7.94 14.89 -14.94
CA GLY A 72 -8.35 16.27 -15.25
C GLY A 72 -8.80 17.10 -14.05
N ALA A 73 -8.66 16.62 -12.81
CA ALA A 73 -8.96 17.45 -11.65
C ALA A 73 -7.87 18.49 -11.40
N THR A 74 -8.28 19.73 -11.11
CA THR A 74 -7.37 20.83 -10.76
C THR A 74 -7.75 21.52 -9.46
N GLN A 75 -8.87 21.12 -8.86
CA GLN A 75 -9.42 21.75 -7.67
C GLN A 75 -8.60 21.35 -6.44
N VAL A 76 -7.92 22.33 -5.84
CA VAL A 76 -7.00 22.08 -4.72
C VAL A 76 -7.66 21.34 -3.54
N HIS A 77 -8.91 21.66 -3.22
CA HIS A 77 -9.66 21.02 -2.13
C HIS A 77 -9.90 19.52 -2.38
N LEU A 78 -10.13 19.11 -3.64
CA LEU A 78 -10.28 17.70 -3.98
C LEU A 78 -8.95 16.95 -3.91
N LEU A 79 -7.84 17.59 -4.31
CA LEU A 79 -6.52 16.99 -4.19
C LEU A 79 -6.16 16.74 -2.72
N TYR A 80 -6.40 17.73 -1.84
CA TYR A 80 -6.22 17.56 -0.39
C TYR A 80 -7.13 16.49 0.19
N ALA A 81 -8.41 16.42 -0.24
CA ALA A 81 -9.34 15.41 0.23
C ALA A 81 -8.87 13.99 -0.16
N VAL A 82 -8.49 13.77 -1.42
CA VAL A 82 -7.98 12.47 -1.88
C VAL A 82 -6.70 12.08 -1.17
N PHE A 83 -5.80 13.04 -0.96
CA PHE A 83 -4.58 12.82 -0.18
C PHE A 83 -4.91 12.36 1.25
N GLY A 84 -5.76 13.10 1.98
CA GLY A 84 -6.13 12.78 3.35
C GLY A 84 -6.91 11.47 3.52
N LEU A 85 -7.84 11.17 2.59
CA LEU A 85 -8.58 9.91 2.59
C LEU A 85 -7.66 8.71 2.30
N THR A 86 -6.69 8.88 1.40
CA THR A 86 -5.69 7.84 1.13
C THR A 86 -4.81 7.58 2.37
N MET A 87 -4.31 8.65 3.02
CA MET A 87 -3.59 8.51 4.30
C MET A 87 -4.45 7.79 5.35
N THR A 88 -5.73 8.12 5.43
CA THR A 88 -6.65 7.50 6.40
C THR A 88 -6.82 6.01 6.12
N THR A 89 -6.89 5.60 4.85
CA THR A 89 -6.90 4.18 4.45
C THR A 89 -5.66 3.45 4.96
N MET A 90 -4.47 4.04 4.79
CA MET A 90 -3.21 3.44 5.26
C MET A 90 -3.13 3.36 6.78
N THR A 91 -3.63 4.39 7.50
CA THR A 91 -3.74 4.36 8.96
C THR A 91 -4.66 3.24 9.46
N HIS A 92 -5.73 2.91 8.73
CA HIS A 92 -6.59 1.77 9.07
C HIS A 92 -5.91 0.43 8.84
N GLY A 93 -5.07 0.32 7.80
CA GLY A 93 -4.19 -0.83 7.62
C GLY A 93 -3.24 -0.99 8.81
N TRP A 94 -2.63 0.11 9.28
CA TRP A 94 -1.80 0.04 10.48
C TRP A 94 -2.60 -0.35 11.72
N LEU A 95 -3.80 0.19 11.90
CA LEU A 95 -4.68 -0.16 13.00
C LEU A 95 -5.07 -1.65 12.96
N MET A 96 -5.32 -2.21 11.77
CA MET A 96 -5.60 -3.64 11.59
C MET A 96 -4.45 -4.50 12.12
N GLU A 97 -3.20 -4.12 11.84
CA GLU A 97 -2.03 -4.80 12.42
C GLU A 97 -1.95 -4.66 13.93
N ARG A 98 -2.13 -3.45 14.46
CA ARG A 98 -2.01 -3.20 15.90
C ARG A 98 -3.08 -3.91 16.72
N SER A 99 -4.32 -3.93 16.24
CA SER A 99 -5.43 -4.58 16.93
C SER A 99 -5.32 -6.11 16.89
N ASN A 100 -4.65 -6.67 15.89
CA ASN A 100 -4.61 -8.11 15.63
C ASN A 100 -3.23 -8.76 15.76
N MET A 101 -2.23 -8.10 16.36
CA MET A 101 -0.87 -8.63 16.49
C MET A 101 -0.81 -10.07 17.08
N ARG A 102 -1.72 -10.36 18.03
CA ARG A 102 -1.82 -11.66 18.73
C ARG A 102 -2.61 -12.72 17.96
N ALA A 103 -3.28 -12.35 16.88
CA ALA A 103 -4.08 -13.26 16.06
C ALA A 103 -3.21 -14.08 15.07
N LEU A 104 -1.98 -13.63 14.84
CA LEU A 104 -0.99 -14.27 13.97
C LEU A 104 0.08 -14.99 14.82
N PRO A 105 0.73 -16.07 14.31
CA PRO A 105 1.86 -16.68 14.99
C PRO A 105 2.99 -15.66 15.13
N THR A 106 3.55 -15.50 16.33
CA THR A 106 4.78 -14.73 16.55
C THR A 106 5.99 -15.61 16.29
N TYR A 107 7.06 -15.02 15.76
CA TYR A 107 8.31 -15.73 15.52
C TYR A 107 9.39 -15.17 16.44
N VAL A 108 10.16 -16.03 17.09
CA VAL A 108 11.30 -15.60 17.90
C VAL A 108 12.51 -15.46 16.99
N LEU A 109 13.16 -14.30 17.05
CA LEU A 109 14.47 -14.09 16.41
C LEU A 109 15.55 -14.63 17.33
N GLU A 110 15.92 -15.90 17.19
CA GLU A 110 17.09 -16.46 17.87
C GLU A 110 18.35 -16.10 17.06
N GLY A 111 19.03 -15.00 17.41
CA GLY A 111 20.38 -14.70 16.91
C GLY A 111 20.49 -13.91 15.59
N PRO A 112 21.72 -13.48 15.21
CA PRO A 112 21.93 -12.43 14.19
C PRO A 112 21.65 -12.85 12.74
N SER A 113 21.43 -14.14 12.46
CA SER A 113 21.36 -14.67 11.09
C SER A 113 20.34 -15.80 10.88
N ASP A 114 19.50 -16.13 11.85
CA ASP A 114 18.70 -17.35 11.77
C ASP A 114 17.25 -17.10 11.31
N VAL A 115 16.77 -18.02 10.47
CA VAL A 115 15.41 -18.05 9.93
C VAL A 115 14.41 -18.13 11.10
N PRO A 116 13.38 -17.27 11.17
CA PRO A 116 12.48 -17.22 12.32
C PRO A 116 11.74 -18.55 12.52
N GLN A 117 11.93 -19.19 13.67
CA GLN A 117 11.19 -20.38 14.07
C GLN A 117 9.86 -19.94 14.70
N PRO A 118 8.71 -20.55 14.34
CA PRO A 118 7.46 -20.31 15.06
C PRO A 118 7.63 -20.75 16.52
N GLU A 119 7.00 -20.06 17.47
CA GLU A 119 6.94 -20.54 18.86
C GLU A 119 6.48 -22.00 18.88
N GLU A 120 7.33 -22.88 19.41
CA GLU A 120 7.00 -24.25 19.73
C GLU A 120 5.89 -24.21 20.79
N SER A 121 4.65 -24.34 20.35
CA SER A 121 3.53 -24.56 21.27
C SER A 121 3.70 -25.94 21.89
N ASP A 122 4.17 -25.94 23.13
CA ASP A 122 3.94 -26.97 24.13
C ASP A 122 4.35 -28.41 23.77
N THR A 123 5.63 -28.73 23.99
CA THR A 123 6.00 -30.11 24.33
C THR A 123 5.27 -30.52 25.62
N LEU A 124 4.23 -31.35 25.44
CA LEU A 124 3.52 -32.18 26.41
C LEU A 124 4.02 -32.13 27.88
N GLY A 125 3.40 -31.25 28.66
CA GLY A 125 3.16 -31.48 30.08
C GLY A 125 1.84 -32.24 30.24
N SER A 126 1.92 -33.53 30.57
CA SER A 126 0.77 -34.35 30.95
C SER A 126 0.10 -33.78 32.21
N GLY A 127 -1.05 -33.11 32.05
CA GLY A 127 -1.87 -32.64 33.16
C GLY A 127 -3.22 -32.14 32.70
N GLY A 128 -4.27 -32.90 32.99
CA GLY A 128 -5.63 -32.66 32.52
C GLY A 128 -6.19 -31.28 32.89
N GLY A 129 -6.54 -30.53 31.86
CA GLY A 129 -7.36 -29.33 31.92
C GLY A 129 -7.60 -28.85 30.50
N LYS A 130 -8.86 -28.74 30.06
CA LYS A 130 -9.20 -28.12 28.78
C LYS A 130 -8.94 -26.61 28.90
N THR A 131 -7.69 -26.19 28.81
CA THR A 131 -7.35 -24.80 28.53
C THR A 131 -7.34 -24.67 27.02
N SER A 132 -8.31 -23.93 26.47
CA SER A 132 -8.28 -23.55 25.07
C SER A 132 -7.08 -22.64 24.82
N THR A 133 -5.93 -23.20 24.48
CA THR A 133 -4.76 -22.49 23.97
C THR A 133 -5.06 -22.04 22.53
N GLY A 134 -6.00 -21.11 22.38
CA GLY A 134 -6.47 -20.63 21.09
C GLY A 134 -6.08 -19.17 20.87
N ARG A 135 -5.43 -18.87 19.74
CA ARG A 135 -5.22 -17.50 19.27
C ARG A 135 -6.57 -16.74 19.28
N PRO A 136 -6.59 -15.45 19.66
CA PRO A 136 -7.82 -14.68 19.61
C PRO A 136 -8.35 -14.58 18.18
N PRO A 137 -9.68 -14.52 17.98
CA PRO A 137 -10.24 -14.28 16.66
C PRO A 137 -9.78 -12.93 16.11
N VAL A 138 -9.67 -12.83 14.79
CA VAL A 138 -9.30 -11.59 14.10
C VAL A 138 -10.45 -10.59 14.17
N ASP A 139 -10.19 -9.40 14.68
CA ASP A 139 -11.08 -8.25 14.56
C ASP A 139 -10.90 -7.59 13.19
N TRP A 140 -11.91 -7.73 12.33
CA TRP A 140 -11.94 -7.17 10.97
C TRP A 140 -12.42 -5.72 10.92
N THR A 141 -12.80 -5.12 12.05
CA THR A 141 -13.35 -3.76 12.09
C THR A 141 -12.41 -2.72 11.48
N PRO A 142 -11.10 -2.69 11.81
CA PRO A 142 -10.19 -1.70 11.22
C PRO A 142 -10.06 -1.86 9.70
N PHE A 143 -10.05 -3.09 9.21
CA PHE A 143 -9.98 -3.40 7.78
C PHE A 143 -11.21 -2.88 7.04
N LEU A 144 -12.42 -3.17 7.53
CA LEU A 144 -13.67 -2.71 6.93
C LEU A 144 -13.81 -1.19 6.97
N LEU A 145 -13.41 -0.56 8.09
CA LEU A 145 -13.41 0.90 8.20
C LEU A 145 -12.40 1.55 7.25
N GLY A 146 -11.29 0.89 6.94
CA GLY A 146 -10.32 1.35 5.93
C GLY A 146 -10.88 1.37 4.51
N PHE A 147 -11.85 0.51 4.17
CA PHE A 147 -12.50 0.52 2.85
C PHE A 147 -13.38 1.75 2.63
N ILE A 148 -13.93 2.35 3.68
CA ILE A 148 -14.79 3.53 3.55
C ILE A 148 -14.05 4.69 2.85
N PRO A 149 -12.93 5.22 3.39
CA PRO A 149 -12.18 6.29 2.72
C PRO A 149 -11.61 5.84 1.37
N HIS A 150 -11.24 4.57 1.22
CA HIS A 150 -10.73 4.03 -0.05
C HIS A 150 -11.78 4.09 -1.18
N ILE A 151 -13.02 3.69 -0.89
CA ILE A 151 -14.15 3.79 -1.84
C ILE A 151 -14.38 5.25 -2.23
N TYR A 152 -14.32 6.20 -1.30
CA TYR A 152 -14.46 7.62 -1.63
C TYR A 152 -13.34 8.13 -2.54
N VAL A 153 -12.08 7.76 -2.28
CA VAL A 153 -10.95 8.12 -3.15
C VAL A 153 -11.19 7.64 -4.58
N TRP A 154 -11.47 6.34 -4.74
CA TRP A 154 -11.67 5.75 -6.07
C TRP A 154 -12.95 6.25 -6.75
N THR A 155 -14.01 6.56 -6.00
CA THR A 155 -15.21 7.19 -6.54
C THR A 155 -14.90 8.58 -7.10
N ILE A 156 -14.12 9.40 -6.38
CA ILE A 156 -13.72 10.74 -6.84
C ILE A 156 -12.88 10.62 -8.12
N ILE A 157 -11.87 9.74 -8.13
CA ILE A 157 -11.01 9.50 -9.30
C ILE A 157 -11.87 9.02 -10.49
N ALA A 158 -12.73 8.03 -10.28
CA ALA A 158 -13.61 7.49 -11.32
C ALA A 158 -14.54 8.56 -11.91
N CYS A 159 -15.17 9.39 -11.08
CA CYS A 159 -16.01 10.50 -11.54
C CYS A 159 -15.26 11.45 -12.47
N TYR A 160 -14.02 11.81 -12.13
CA TYR A 160 -13.19 12.67 -12.99
C TYR A 160 -12.75 11.96 -14.27
N PHE A 161 -12.35 10.70 -14.15
CA PHE A 161 -11.94 9.88 -15.28
C PHE A 161 -13.07 9.69 -16.30
N PHE A 162 -14.25 9.26 -15.87
CA PHE A 162 -15.41 9.10 -16.76
C PHE A 162 -15.92 10.44 -17.31
N ARG A 163 -15.83 11.53 -16.54
CA ARG A 163 -16.09 12.87 -17.05
C ARG A 163 -15.08 13.27 -18.14
N ALA A 164 -13.81 12.91 -18.00
CA ALA A 164 -12.80 13.16 -19.03
C ALA A 164 -13.09 12.36 -20.30
N ILE A 165 -13.49 11.09 -20.17
CA ILE A 165 -13.94 10.25 -21.29
C ILE A 165 -15.09 10.93 -22.04
N ALA A 166 -16.13 11.37 -21.32
CA ALA A 166 -17.32 11.96 -21.92
C ALA A 166 -17.05 13.28 -22.67
N ASN A 167 -16.06 14.06 -22.24
CA ASN A 167 -15.89 15.44 -22.72
C ASN A 167 -14.64 15.68 -23.56
N ARG A 168 -13.57 14.89 -23.39
CA ARG A 168 -12.22 15.25 -23.87
C ARG A 168 -11.39 14.09 -24.42
N SER A 169 -11.89 12.85 -24.44
CA SER A 169 -11.17 11.66 -24.92
C SER A 169 -9.72 11.58 -24.40
N PRO A 170 -9.51 11.16 -23.14
CA PRO A 170 -8.18 11.17 -22.52
C PRO A 170 -7.17 10.33 -23.33
N PRO A 171 -5.87 10.61 -23.21
CA PRO A 171 -4.84 9.80 -23.86
C PRO A 171 -4.88 8.34 -23.38
N ALA A 172 -4.50 7.40 -24.26
CA ALA A 172 -4.56 5.96 -23.98
C ALA A 172 -3.85 5.55 -22.67
N PHE A 173 -2.69 6.14 -22.37
CA PHE A 173 -1.93 5.79 -21.16
C PHE A 173 -2.67 6.13 -19.86
N VAL A 174 -3.61 7.09 -19.87
CA VAL A 174 -4.43 7.45 -18.69
C VAL A 174 -5.41 6.32 -18.37
N TYR A 175 -6.00 5.67 -19.38
CA TYR A 175 -6.84 4.49 -19.18
C TYR A 175 -6.03 3.34 -18.57
N VAL A 176 -4.84 3.10 -19.11
CA VAL A 176 -3.94 2.04 -18.63
C VAL A 176 -3.59 2.28 -17.17
N ILE A 177 -3.17 3.50 -16.82
CA ILE A 177 -2.89 3.88 -15.42
C ILE A 177 -4.12 3.65 -14.54
N PHE A 178 -5.29 4.15 -14.92
CA PHE A 178 -6.49 4.04 -14.10
C PHE A 178 -6.82 2.58 -13.75
N PHE A 179 -6.86 1.69 -14.75
CA PHE A 179 -7.26 0.29 -14.53
C PHE A 179 -6.17 -0.55 -13.84
N ILE A 180 -4.90 -0.36 -14.20
CA ILE A 180 -3.80 -1.10 -13.59
C ILE A 180 -3.62 -0.71 -12.13
N GLU A 181 -3.61 0.60 -11.83
CA GLU A 181 -3.44 1.06 -10.45
C GLU A 181 -4.63 0.63 -9.59
N LEU A 182 -5.87 0.71 -10.10
CA LEU A 182 -7.04 0.19 -9.37
C LEU A 182 -6.90 -1.29 -9.03
N PHE A 183 -6.44 -2.10 -10.00
CA PHE A 183 -6.24 -3.52 -9.78
C PHE A 183 -5.14 -3.81 -8.74
N ILE A 184 -4.02 -3.09 -8.82
CA ILE A 184 -2.90 -3.28 -7.89
C ILE A 184 -3.30 -2.80 -6.48
N ASP A 185 -4.00 -1.68 -6.35
CA ASP A 185 -4.54 -1.17 -5.09
C ASP A 185 -5.41 -2.18 -4.36
N LEU A 186 -6.36 -2.78 -5.09
CA LEU A 186 -7.20 -3.85 -4.54
C LEU A 186 -6.36 -5.07 -4.14
N SER A 187 -5.27 -5.33 -4.85
CA SER A 187 -4.33 -6.41 -4.52
C SER A 187 -3.61 -6.18 -3.19
N PHE A 188 -3.37 -4.94 -2.76
CA PHE A 188 -2.86 -4.66 -1.41
C PHE A 188 -3.85 -5.05 -0.31
N ALA A 189 -5.13 -4.79 -0.52
CA ALA A 189 -6.17 -5.19 0.41
C ALA A 189 -6.34 -6.72 0.42
N VAL A 190 -6.26 -7.37 -0.74
CA VAL A 190 -6.24 -8.84 -0.85
C VAL A 190 -5.03 -9.42 -0.12
N ASN A 191 -3.83 -8.86 -0.28
CA ASN A 191 -2.64 -9.30 0.43
C ASN A 191 -2.85 -9.29 1.96
N MET A 192 -3.50 -8.25 2.47
CA MET A 192 -3.86 -8.16 3.89
C MET A 192 -4.89 -9.21 4.31
N MET A 193 -5.91 -9.46 3.49
CA MET A 193 -6.90 -10.52 3.79
C MET A 193 -6.23 -11.89 3.85
N LEU A 194 -5.39 -12.21 2.86
CA LEU A 194 -4.68 -13.49 2.77
C LEU A 194 -3.75 -13.70 3.98
N GLN A 195 -3.14 -12.62 4.49
CA GLN A 195 -2.37 -12.61 5.73
C GLN A 195 -3.22 -13.07 6.90
N TYR A 196 -4.37 -12.44 7.19
CA TYR A 196 -5.16 -12.79 8.38
C TYR A 196 -5.96 -14.09 8.24
N VAL A 197 -6.27 -14.51 7.01
CA VAL A 197 -6.88 -15.82 6.73
C VAL A 197 -5.85 -16.96 6.75
N GLN A 198 -4.54 -16.65 6.74
CA GLN A 198 -3.43 -17.63 6.80
C GLN A 198 -3.47 -18.66 5.66
N VAL A 199 -3.77 -18.18 4.44
CA VAL A 199 -3.79 -18.99 3.21
C VAL A 199 -2.39 -19.57 2.95
N PRO A 200 -2.26 -20.83 2.47
CA PRO A 200 -0.97 -21.38 2.07
C PRO A 200 -0.23 -20.44 1.09
N GLY A 201 1.00 -20.05 1.43
CA GLY A 201 1.78 -19.02 0.70
C GLY A 201 1.80 -17.62 1.35
N TRP A 202 0.83 -17.31 2.21
CA TRP A 202 0.76 -16.10 3.05
C TRP A 202 0.88 -16.40 4.54
N ARG A 203 1.24 -17.64 4.87
CA ARG A 203 1.51 -18.05 6.26
C ARG A 203 2.76 -17.34 6.75
N GLY A 204 2.62 -16.71 7.91
CA GLY A 204 3.66 -15.89 8.50
C GLY A 204 3.73 -14.47 7.94
N TYR A 205 4.13 -13.55 8.82
CA TYR A 205 4.21 -12.13 8.50
C TYR A 205 5.26 -11.83 7.42
N GLY A 206 6.41 -12.54 7.45
CA GLY A 206 7.48 -12.34 6.48
C GLY A 206 7.08 -12.59 5.02
N ALA A 207 6.26 -13.62 4.76
CA ALA A 207 5.77 -13.88 3.40
C ALA A 207 4.84 -12.77 2.90
N THR A 208 3.97 -12.27 3.77
CA THR A 208 3.06 -11.15 3.43
C THR A 208 3.84 -9.85 3.22
N GLU A 209 4.85 -9.59 4.06
CA GLU A 209 5.74 -8.43 3.93
C GLU A 209 6.49 -8.46 2.59
N PHE A 210 6.99 -9.63 2.18
CA PHE A 210 7.60 -9.80 0.86
C PHE A 210 6.63 -9.38 -0.27
N TRP A 211 5.37 -9.85 -0.22
CA TRP A 211 4.38 -9.47 -1.22
C TRP A 211 4.03 -7.99 -1.20
N TYR A 212 4.01 -7.35 -0.03
CA TYR A 212 3.87 -5.89 0.05
C TYR A 212 5.01 -5.15 -0.66
N ILE A 213 6.25 -5.60 -0.48
CA ILE A 213 7.41 -5.02 -1.17
C ILE A 213 7.27 -5.18 -2.69
N VAL A 214 6.90 -6.37 -3.17
CA VAL A 214 6.70 -6.65 -4.60
C VAL A 214 5.58 -5.79 -5.18
N LEU A 215 4.43 -5.71 -4.52
CA LEU A 215 3.29 -4.89 -4.95
C LEU A 215 3.66 -3.41 -4.98
N SER A 216 4.34 -2.90 -3.96
CA SER A 216 4.79 -1.50 -3.87
C SER A 216 5.76 -1.14 -4.99
N LEU A 217 6.75 -1.98 -5.24
CA LEU A 217 7.68 -1.77 -6.34
C LEU A 217 6.93 -1.79 -7.67
N THR A 218 6.06 -2.77 -7.87
CA THR A 218 5.31 -2.94 -9.13
C THR A 218 4.41 -1.74 -9.41
N ALA A 219 3.59 -1.31 -8.45
CA ALA A 219 2.70 -0.15 -8.58
C ALA A 219 3.48 1.12 -8.92
N LYS A 220 4.49 1.44 -8.11
CA LYS A 220 5.28 2.67 -8.28
C LYS A 220 6.03 2.69 -9.60
N GLN A 221 6.63 1.57 -10.00
CA GLN A 221 7.36 1.49 -11.27
C GLN A 221 6.42 1.57 -12.47
N LEU A 222 5.29 0.87 -12.45
CA LEU A 222 4.32 0.91 -13.55
C LEU A 222 3.76 2.33 -13.71
N LEU A 223 3.30 2.96 -12.63
CA LEU A 223 2.80 4.33 -12.68
C LEU A 223 3.85 5.31 -13.23
N ALA A 224 5.08 5.23 -12.74
CA ALA A 224 6.17 6.11 -13.16
C ALA A 224 6.51 5.94 -14.64
N TRP A 225 6.69 4.70 -15.11
CA TRP A 225 7.09 4.42 -16.49
C TRP A 225 5.98 4.68 -17.50
N ILE A 226 4.73 4.33 -17.17
CA ILE A 226 3.58 4.59 -18.05
C ILE A 226 3.35 6.09 -18.16
N ASN A 227 3.44 6.83 -17.06
CA ASN A 227 3.36 8.30 -17.07
C ASN A 227 4.49 8.92 -17.90
N TYR A 228 5.73 8.49 -17.68
CA TYR A 228 6.88 9.01 -18.43
C TYR A 228 6.77 8.74 -19.94
N GLY A 229 6.46 7.49 -20.32
CA GLY A 229 6.29 7.11 -21.71
C GLY A 229 5.11 7.82 -22.38
N GLY A 230 3.97 7.88 -21.68
CA GLY A 230 2.76 8.55 -22.15
C GLY A 230 2.95 10.04 -22.36
N THR A 231 3.58 10.73 -21.41
CA THR A 231 3.85 12.18 -21.52
C THR A 231 4.87 12.52 -22.61
N LYS A 232 5.84 11.62 -22.86
CA LYS A 232 6.78 11.73 -23.99
C LYS A 232 6.15 11.45 -25.34
N ALA A 233 5.27 10.45 -25.46
CA ALA A 233 4.56 10.16 -26.71
C ALA A 233 3.63 11.30 -27.15
N LEU A 234 3.21 12.14 -26.21
CA LEU A 234 2.46 13.37 -26.46
C LEU A 234 3.35 14.61 -26.69
N ALA A 235 4.67 14.44 -26.72
CA ALA A 235 5.58 15.51 -27.07
C ALA A 235 5.55 15.76 -28.58
N PRO A 236 5.46 17.04 -29.02
CA PRO A 236 5.67 17.40 -30.41
C PRO A 236 7.10 17.10 -30.86
#